data_AF-A7RU08-F1
#
_entry.id   AF-A7RU08-F1
#
_cell.length_a   1.000
_cell.length_b   1.000
_cell.length_c   1.000
_cell.angle_alpha   90.00
_cell.angle_beta   90.00
_cell.angle_gamma   90.00
#
_symmetry.space_group_name_H-M   'P 1'
#
loop_
_entity.id
_entity.type
_entity.pdbx_description
1 polymer ?
#
loop_
_entity_poly.entity_id
_entity_poly.type
_entity_poly.pdbx_seq_one_letter_code
_entity_poly.pdbx_strand_id
1 'polypeptide(L)'
;MDIFFYAFISLIIPIIKNVMSQVCPLQNGICYGGTFEANKRKKGQYLVGASYKNLSTVRHIQGCFSACVNECLCRAYQMSSTGCELLEEDKNSRTLEPNSDYIYFELNQNIIRSTSYMANPSICKNGCCLSSPCLNGGTCTEQCEHPKTKFVCVCPSYAIGKRCEHFMPKSCLDFYKAPNARIKPTRGVYTIFKNDNSTLFKVYCDFTQPNKAWTLIESFATKHIQEFRPKSFMEDYPLNQETPGNHKKYRLARQDMQMIKATAMSYRATCKFLTRANVTDRDYMEGRLSAWDIIEEASDDPYPEYCRRLTYVNVEGYSCSDCTMALFQKKGTWHAHGEMRHGCDFQPPGYNNTAWQVFGWYQPIRSSFLCTDSEDSTTEYWLGHEMK
;
A
#
# COMPACT_ATOMS: atom_id res chain seq x y z
N MET A 1 22.17 78.60 -34.96
CA MET A 1 23.15 78.14 -33.97
C MET A 1 22.51 78.41 -32.63
N ASP A 2 21.87 77.41 -32.03
CA ASP A 2 21.55 77.36 -30.60
C ASP A 2 21.18 75.91 -30.27
N ILE A 3 22.07 75.28 -29.52
CA ILE A 3 22.02 73.87 -29.11
C ILE A 3 21.39 73.85 -27.73
N PHE A 4 20.18 73.30 -27.61
CA PHE A 4 19.59 72.98 -26.31
C PHE A 4 20.06 71.60 -25.85
N PHE A 5 20.89 71.59 -24.80
CA PHE A 5 21.26 70.39 -24.05
C PHE A 5 20.07 69.91 -23.21
N TYR A 6 19.53 68.73 -23.52
CA TYR A 6 18.67 67.99 -22.59
C TYR A 6 19.54 67.05 -21.75
N ALA A 7 19.67 67.37 -20.46
CA ALA A 7 20.33 66.52 -19.48
C ALA A 7 19.42 65.31 -19.16
N PHE A 8 19.80 64.12 -19.63
CA PHE A 8 19.21 62.86 -19.16
C PHE A 8 19.76 62.56 -17.76
N ILE A 9 18.94 62.77 -16.73
CA ILE A 9 19.22 62.27 -15.38
C ILE A 9 18.97 60.76 -15.40
N SER A 10 20.05 59.98 -15.58
CA SER A 10 20.02 58.53 -15.38
C SER A 10 19.95 58.24 -13.87
N LEU A 11 18.77 57.85 -13.40
CA LEU A 11 18.58 57.29 -12.06
C LEU A 11 19.25 55.91 -12.02
N ILE A 12 20.49 55.84 -11.52
CA ILE A 12 21.17 54.56 -11.26
C ILE A 12 20.52 53.96 -10.00
N ILE A 13 19.53 53.08 -10.21
CA ILE A 13 19.04 52.20 -9.15
C ILE A 13 20.19 51.24 -8.80
N PRO A 14 20.69 51.20 -7.56
CA PRO A 14 21.76 50.28 -7.20
C PRO A 14 21.23 48.84 -7.40
N ILE A 15 21.93 48.08 -8.26
CA ILE A 15 21.68 46.65 -8.40
C ILE A 15 22.00 46.02 -7.05
N ILE A 16 20.97 45.69 -6.27
CA ILE A 16 21.11 44.97 -5.01
C ILE A 16 21.74 43.61 -5.34
N LYS A 17 23.06 43.50 -5.14
CA LYS A 17 23.84 42.30 -5.49
C LYS A 17 23.53 41.11 -4.59
N ASN A 18 23.06 41.37 -3.36
CA ASN A 18 22.78 40.36 -2.35
C ASN A 18 21.40 40.60 -1.73
N VAL A 19 20.55 39.56 -1.69
CA VAL A 19 19.26 39.57 -0.99
C VAL A 19 19.33 38.57 0.14
N MET A 20 18.98 38.99 1.36
CA MET A 20 18.83 38.10 2.50
C MET A 20 17.35 37.78 2.69
N SER A 21 17.04 36.52 2.98
CA SER A 21 15.70 36.08 3.32
C SER A 21 15.75 35.20 4.55
N GLN A 22 14.83 35.43 5.49
CA GLN A 22 14.68 34.67 6.73
C GLN A 22 13.23 34.22 6.90
N VAL A 23 13.06 32.98 7.35
CA VAL A 23 11.76 32.35 7.54
C VAL A 23 11.76 31.58 8.84
N CYS A 24 10.76 31.84 9.67
CA CYS A 24 10.49 31.11 10.91
C CYS A 24 9.09 30.51 10.76
N PRO A 25 8.94 29.26 10.29
CA PRO A 25 7.60 28.73 9.98
C PRO A 25 6.72 28.56 11.22
N LEU A 26 7.31 28.55 12.41
CA LEU A 26 6.62 28.60 13.69
C LEU A 26 7.17 29.74 14.56
N GLN A 27 6.28 30.40 15.31
CA GLN A 27 6.62 31.51 16.22
C GLN A 27 7.62 31.11 17.32
N ASN A 28 7.67 29.82 17.69
CA ASN A 28 8.59 29.23 18.67
C ASN A 28 9.34 28.01 18.08
N GLY A 29 9.81 28.11 16.83
CA GLY A 29 10.51 27.02 16.14
C GLY A 29 11.85 27.42 15.53
N ILE A 30 12.39 26.55 14.66
CA ILE A 30 13.63 26.80 13.93
C ILE A 30 13.42 27.80 12.80
N CYS A 31 14.32 28.78 12.74
CA CYS A 31 14.39 29.75 11.66
C CYS A 31 15.48 29.38 10.65
N TYR A 32 15.17 29.55 9.37
CA TYR A 32 16.11 29.37 8.27
C TYR A 32 16.41 30.70 7.62
N GLY A 33 17.68 30.95 7.31
CA GLY A 33 18.15 32.15 6.63
C GLY A 33 19.01 31.79 5.44
N GLY A 34 18.85 32.50 4.33
CA GLY A 34 19.71 32.34 3.17
C GLY A 34 20.16 33.69 2.62
N THR A 35 21.28 33.67 1.90
CA THR A 35 21.77 34.80 1.13
C THR A 35 21.79 34.43 -0.34
N PHE A 36 21.14 35.25 -1.15
CA PHE A 36 21.21 35.15 -2.60
C PHE A 36 22.49 35.79 -3.12
N GLU A 37 23.22 35.04 -3.97
CA GLU A 37 24.40 35.53 -4.67
C GLU A 37 24.25 35.27 -6.18
N ALA A 38 24.08 36.34 -6.96
CA ALA A 38 23.81 36.23 -8.40
C ALA A 38 24.92 35.51 -9.20
N ASN A 39 26.14 35.48 -8.68
CA ASN A 39 27.31 34.88 -9.33
C ASN A 39 27.37 33.36 -9.13
N LYS A 40 26.70 32.79 -8.12
CA LYS A 40 26.68 31.35 -7.82
C LYS A 40 25.61 30.61 -8.64
N ARG A 41 25.62 30.83 -9.95
CA ARG A 41 24.64 30.27 -10.90
C ARG A 41 25.29 29.31 -11.90
N LYS A 42 24.53 28.33 -12.36
CA LYS A 42 24.90 27.45 -13.48
C LYS A 42 24.01 27.78 -14.67
N LYS A 43 24.56 28.51 -15.65
CA LYS A 43 23.83 28.88 -16.88
C LYS A 43 23.81 27.72 -17.86
N GLY A 44 22.73 27.59 -18.61
CA GLY A 44 22.60 26.57 -19.65
C GLY A 44 22.44 25.17 -19.09
N GLN A 45 22.07 25.04 -17.82
CA GLN A 45 21.95 23.77 -17.10
C GLN A 45 20.74 23.80 -16.19
N TYR A 46 20.08 22.65 -16.05
CA TYR A 46 18.89 22.49 -15.20
C TYR A 46 18.74 21.06 -14.70
N LEU A 47 17.88 20.88 -13.72
CA LEU A 47 17.61 19.60 -13.09
C LEU A 47 16.24 19.12 -13.57
N VAL A 48 16.22 18.04 -14.36
CA VAL A 48 15.02 17.54 -15.03
C VAL A 48 14.15 16.75 -14.06
N GLY A 49 12.85 17.02 -14.05
CA GLY A 49 11.87 16.19 -13.32
C GLY A 49 11.99 16.24 -11.79
N ALA A 50 12.54 17.32 -11.24
CA ALA A 50 12.57 17.57 -9.79
C ALA A 50 11.79 18.81 -9.36
N SER A 51 11.16 19.49 -10.32
CA SER A 51 10.29 20.63 -10.03
C SER A 51 8.98 20.12 -9.45
N TYR A 52 8.71 20.47 -8.19
CA TYR A 52 7.43 20.18 -7.52
C TYR A 52 6.49 21.38 -7.52
N LYS A 53 7.00 22.58 -7.86
CA LYS A 53 6.23 23.81 -7.92
C LYS A 53 6.77 24.74 -9.01
N ASN A 54 5.91 25.10 -9.96
CA ASN A 54 6.21 26.08 -11.00
C ASN A 54 5.48 27.40 -10.70
N LEU A 55 6.24 28.50 -10.67
CA LEU A 55 5.80 29.85 -10.38
C LEU A 55 5.95 30.71 -11.65
N SER A 56 5.01 30.56 -12.57
CA SER A 56 5.03 31.22 -13.89
C SER A 56 4.92 32.75 -13.84
N THR A 57 4.46 33.32 -12.72
CA THR A 57 4.38 34.77 -12.49
C THR A 57 5.68 35.35 -11.91
N VAL A 58 6.56 34.50 -11.37
CA VAL A 58 7.84 34.92 -10.78
C VAL A 58 8.90 34.94 -11.87
N ARG A 59 9.17 36.14 -12.41
CA ARG A 59 10.07 36.38 -13.55
C ARG A 59 11.47 36.87 -13.19
N HIS A 60 11.77 37.01 -11.90
CA HIS A 60 13.05 37.49 -11.42
C HIS A 60 13.63 36.53 -10.37
N ILE A 61 14.96 36.41 -10.38
CA ILE A 61 15.63 35.33 -9.65
C ILE A 61 15.59 35.51 -8.13
N GLN A 62 15.59 36.75 -7.65
CA GLN A 62 15.49 37.06 -6.23
C GLN A 62 14.12 36.65 -5.66
N GLY A 63 13.06 36.77 -6.46
CA GLY A 63 11.72 36.29 -6.12
C GLY A 63 11.69 34.77 -6.07
N CYS A 64 12.34 34.10 -7.02
CA CYS A 64 12.45 32.64 -7.03
C CYS A 64 13.22 32.10 -5.82
N PHE A 65 14.35 32.74 -5.48
CA PHE A 65 15.10 32.46 -4.26
C PHE A 65 14.23 32.64 -3.02
N SER A 66 13.54 33.77 -2.90
CA SER A 66 12.68 34.07 -1.74
C SER A 66 11.56 33.06 -1.62
N ALA A 67 10.94 32.65 -2.73
CA ALA A 67 9.92 31.60 -2.74
C ALA A 67 10.49 30.25 -2.27
N CYS A 68 11.66 29.85 -2.78
CA CYS A 68 12.33 28.62 -2.36
C CYS A 68 12.66 28.62 -0.86
N VAL A 69 13.17 29.74 -0.34
CA VAL A 69 13.55 29.87 1.06
C VAL A 69 12.37 29.63 2.01
N ASN A 70 11.17 30.03 1.60
CA ASN A 70 9.91 29.90 2.33
C ASN A 70 9.28 28.50 2.26
N GLU A 71 9.79 27.60 1.43
CA GLU A 71 9.21 26.28 1.23
C GLU A 71 10.03 25.20 1.93
N CYS A 72 9.35 24.32 2.64
CA CYS A 72 10.01 23.25 3.40
C CYS A 72 10.66 22.19 2.50
N LEU A 73 10.07 21.96 1.32
CA LEU A 73 10.52 21.01 0.32
C LEU A 73 11.69 21.53 -0.54
N CYS A 74 11.91 22.84 -0.58
CA CYS A 74 12.86 23.41 -1.53
C CYS A 74 14.31 23.13 -1.13
N ARG A 75 15.06 22.48 -2.02
CA ARG A 75 16.50 22.21 -1.88
C ARG A 75 17.34 22.96 -2.91
N ALA A 76 16.73 23.35 -4.03
CA ALA A 76 17.32 24.19 -5.08
C ALA A 76 16.21 24.87 -5.87
N TYR A 77 16.57 25.79 -6.76
CA TYR A 77 15.63 26.47 -7.62
C TYR A 77 16.27 26.75 -8.99
N GLN A 78 15.44 26.81 -10.02
CA GLN A 78 15.88 27.12 -11.38
C GLN A 78 14.90 28.08 -12.03
N MET A 79 15.38 28.79 -13.05
CA MET A 79 14.59 29.79 -13.77
C MET A 79 14.80 29.61 -15.27
N SER A 80 13.72 29.80 -16.03
CA SER A 80 13.69 29.69 -17.49
C SER A 80 12.87 30.83 -18.09
N SER A 81 12.71 30.83 -19.41
CA SER A 81 11.78 31.76 -20.10
C SER A 81 10.33 31.61 -19.65
N THR A 82 9.94 30.48 -19.06
CA THR A 82 8.56 30.20 -18.65
C THR A 82 8.26 30.60 -17.20
N GLY A 83 9.28 30.71 -16.35
CA GLY A 83 9.13 31.18 -14.97
C GLY A 83 10.17 30.59 -14.01
N CYS A 84 9.82 30.60 -12.72
CA CYS A 84 10.61 30.02 -11.63
C CYS A 84 10.13 28.61 -11.31
N GLU A 85 11.06 27.71 -11.01
CA GLU A 85 10.79 26.35 -10.57
C GLU A 85 11.50 26.07 -9.25
N LEU A 86 10.73 25.56 -8.28
CA LEU A 86 11.25 25.12 -6.99
C LEU A 86 11.50 23.61 -7.03
N LEU A 87 12.67 23.20 -6.57
CA LEU A 87 13.17 21.84 -6.73
C LEU A 87 13.24 21.14 -5.38
N GLU A 88 12.75 19.90 -5.33
CA GLU A 88 12.86 19.02 -4.15
C GLU A 88 14.18 18.24 -4.11
N GLU A 89 15.03 18.47 -5.11
CA GLU A 89 16.32 17.86 -5.32
C GLU A 89 17.38 18.90 -5.59
N ASP A 90 18.64 18.52 -5.43
CA ASP A 90 19.79 19.37 -5.77
C ASP A 90 20.82 18.60 -6.59
N LYS A 91 21.86 19.29 -7.04
CA LYS A 91 22.92 18.69 -7.89
C LYS A 91 23.64 17.50 -7.24
N ASN A 92 23.50 17.33 -5.93
CA ASN A 92 24.11 16.21 -5.19
C ASN A 92 23.24 14.96 -5.25
N SER A 93 21.92 15.09 -5.47
CA SER A 93 21.00 13.96 -5.62
C SER A 93 20.68 13.64 -7.08
N ARG A 94 20.89 14.59 -8.01
CA ARG A 94 20.59 14.38 -9.44
C ARG A 94 21.52 15.17 -10.34
N THR A 95 21.86 14.59 -11.50
CA THR A 95 22.70 15.21 -12.52
C THR A 95 22.00 16.38 -13.19
N LEU A 96 22.76 17.45 -13.47
CA LEU A 96 22.30 18.59 -14.25
C LEU A 96 22.41 18.28 -15.75
N GLU A 97 21.34 18.54 -16.48
CA GLU A 97 21.29 18.37 -17.94
C GLU A 97 21.48 19.72 -18.65
N PRO A 98 22.05 19.74 -19.87
CA PRO A 98 22.22 20.95 -20.65
C PRO A 98 20.89 21.46 -21.21
N ASN A 99 20.57 22.74 -20.97
CA ASN A 99 19.49 23.47 -21.62
C ASN A 99 19.76 24.97 -21.53
N SER A 100 19.93 25.63 -22.68
CA SER A 100 20.31 27.05 -22.77
C SER A 100 19.29 28.03 -22.19
N ASP A 101 18.01 27.65 -22.11
CA ASP A 101 16.95 28.49 -21.54
C ASP A 101 17.05 28.59 -20.00
N TYR A 102 17.71 27.63 -19.36
CA TYR A 102 17.68 27.51 -17.91
C TYR A 102 18.91 28.08 -17.21
N ILE A 103 18.66 28.56 -16.00
CA ILE A 103 19.69 28.93 -15.03
C ILE A 103 19.38 28.24 -13.70
N TYR A 104 20.28 27.37 -13.26
CA TYR A 104 20.17 26.64 -12.00
C TYR A 104 20.90 27.35 -10.85
N PHE A 105 20.32 27.26 -9.65
CA PHE A 105 20.86 27.81 -8.41
C PHE A 105 20.75 26.79 -7.26
N GLU A 106 21.84 26.66 -6.52
CA GLU A 106 21.80 25.97 -5.23
C GLU A 106 21.16 26.85 -4.17
N LEU A 107 20.34 26.25 -3.31
CA LEU A 107 19.85 26.94 -2.12
C LEU A 107 20.92 26.91 -1.03
N ASN A 108 21.54 28.06 -0.78
CA ASN A 108 22.44 28.27 0.34
C ASN A 108 21.66 28.85 1.52
N GLN A 109 21.31 27.99 2.46
CA GLN A 109 20.61 28.33 3.69
C GLN A 109 21.38 27.84 4.91
N ASN A 110 21.18 28.51 6.04
CA ASN A 110 21.68 28.16 7.36
C ASN A 110 20.53 28.22 8.38
N ILE A 111 20.69 27.48 9.47
CA ILE A 111 19.81 27.61 10.64
C ILE A 111 20.23 28.84 11.45
N ILE A 112 19.30 29.75 11.70
CA ILE A 112 19.55 30.97 12.47
C ILE A 112 19.33 30.66 13.95
N ARG A 113 20.42 30.30 14.65
CA ARG A 113 20.34 29.90 16.06
C ARG A 113 19.91 31.02 17.00
N SER A 114 20.22 32.28 16.68
CA SER A 114 19.90 33.44 17.53
C SER A 114 18.40 33.72 17.67
N THR A 115 17.60 33.28 16.70
CA THR A 115 16.13 33.46 16.68
C THR A 115 15.37 32.14 16.74
N SER A 116 16.07 31.00 16.71
CA SER A 116 15.45 29.69 16.85
C SER A 116 15.21 29.38 18.33
N TYR A 117 13.97 29.05 18.69
CA TYR A 117 13.65 28.62 20.05
C TYR A 117 13.68 27.09 20.10
N MET A 118 14.73 26.51 20.71
CA MET A 118 14.72 25.09 21.08
C MET A 118 13.98 24.97 22.41
N ALA A 119 12.69 24.60 22.36
CA ALA A 119 11.95 24.24 23.57
C ALA A 119 12.69 23.11 24.30
N ASN A 120 12.77 23.18 25.62
CA ASN A 120 13.41 22.17 26.48
C ASN A 120 12.34 21.21 27.01
N PRO A 121 12.44 19.87 26.87
CA PRO A 121 13.50 19.13 26.19
C PRO A 121 13.50 19.35 24.68
N SER A 122 14.71 19.32 24.10
CA SER A 122 15.12 19.64 22.72
C SER A 122 14.36 18.91 21.60
N ILE A 123 13.04 19.11 21.50
CA ILE A 123 12.22 18.54 20.43
C ILE A 123 12.36 19.45 19.21
N CYS A 124 12.86 18.90 18.11
CA CYS A 124 12.92 19.60 16.82
C CYS A 124 11.53 20.07 16.41
N LYS A 125 11.35 21.39 16.29
CA LYS A 125 10.13 22.01 15.79
C LYS A 125 10.45 23.07 14.76
N ASN A 126 10.07 22.83 13.50
CA ASN A 126 10.26 23.77 12.40
C ASN A 126 8.99 23.98 11.56
N GLY A 127 7.88 23.29 11.85
CA GLY A 127 6.58 23.48 11.20
C GLY A 127 6.45 22.82 9.81
N CYS A 128 7.49 22.17 9.31
CA CYS A 128 7.48 21.59 7.98
C CYS A 128 6.56 20.38 7.84
N CYS A 129 6.33 19.63 8.91
CA CYS A 129 5.37 18.51 8.84
C CYS A 129 3.92 18.97 8.73
N LEU A 130 3.61 20.17 9.23
CA LEU A 130 2.27 20.75 9.12
C LEU A 130 2.01 21.30 7.71
N SER A 131 3.00 21.96 7.11
CA SER A 131 2.86 22.61 5.80
C SER A 131 3.08 21.64 4.62
N SER A 132 3.86 20.58 4.82
CA SER A 132 4.22 19.60 3.78
C SER A 132 4.00 18.17 4.28
N PRO A 133 2.75 17.76 4.55
CA PRO A 133 2.48 16.44 5.11
C PRO A 133 2.90 15.33 4.15
N CYS A 134 3.32 14.21 4.73
CA CYS A 134 3.47 12.94 4.03
C CYS A 134 2.10 12.47 3.54
N LEU A 135 2.08 11.86 2.35
CA LEU A 135 0.87 11.39 1.69
C LEU A 135 0.58 9.93 2.07
N ASN A 136 -0.60 9.43 1.68
CA ASN A 136 -1.00 8.03 1.85
C ASN A 136 -0.82 7.47 3.28
N GLY A 137 -1.00 8.30 4.31
CA GLY A 137 -0.84 7.89 5.71
C GLY A 137 0.62 7.75 6.17
N GLY A 138 1.58 8.30 5.43
CA GLY A 138 2.97 8.41 5.86
C GLY A 138 3.12 9.20 7.16
N THR A 139 4.09 8.80 7.99
CA THR A 139 4.43 9.49 9.24
C THR A 139 5.50 10.54 8.97
N CYS A 140 5.24 11.78 9.35
CA CYS A 140 6.19 12.89 9.18
C CYS A 140 6.99 13.15 10.46
N THR A 141 8.31 13.29 10.33
CA THR A 141 9.20 13.70 11.42
C THR A 141 10.01 14.93 11.00
N GLU A 142 9.94 15.99 11.80
CA GLU A 142 10.69 17.22 11.55
C GLU A 142 12.19 17.00 11.82
N GLN A 143 13.03 17.66 11.03
CA GLN A 143 14.48 17.56 11.06
C GLN A 143 15.12 18.94 11.20
N CYS A 144 16.03 19.06 12.14
CA CYS A 144 16.58 20.33 12.61
C CYS A 144 18.11 20.38 12.57
N GLU A 145 18.75 19.34 12.02
CA GLU A 145 20.22 19.25 11.98
C GLU A 145 20.79 19.96 10.76
N HIS A 146 20.07 19.94 9.63
CA HIS A 146 20.55 20.48 8.37
C HIS A 146 19.47 21.29 7.62
N PRO A 147 19.78 22.49 7.10
CA PRO A 147 18.79 23.37 6.48
C PRO A 147 18.16 22.83 5.18
N LYS A 148 18.83 21.89 4.49
CA LYS A 148 18.30 21.20 3.30
C LYS A 148 17.41 19.99 3.62
N THR A 149 17.39 19.52 4.85
CA THR A 149 16.61 18.35 5.27
C THR A 149 15.76 18.78 6.46
N LYS A 150 14.60 19.36 6.19
CA LYS A 150 13.72 19.94 7.21
C LYS A 150 12.69 18.95 7.75
N PHE A 151 12.44 17.85 7.05
CA PHE A 151 11.62 16.74 7.54
C PHE A 151 11.91 15.46 6.74
N VAL A 152 11.47 14.32 7.26
CA VAL A 152 11.52 13.02 6.59
C VAL A 152 10.16 12.33 6.75
N CYS A 153 9.74 11.64 5.70
CA CYS A 153 8.58 10.77 5.72
C CYS A 153 8.97 9.30 5.88
N VAL A 154 8.29 8.61 6.78
CA VAL A 154 8.32 7.15 6.86
C VAL A 154 7.03 6.63 6.23
N CYS A 155 7.17 5.89 5.13
CA CYS A 155 6.03 5.40 4.38
C CYS A 155 5.49 4.09 4.93
N PRO A 156 4.16 3.90 4.95
CA PRO A 156 3.57 2.59 5.20
C PRO A 156 3.92 1.62 4.07
N SER A 157 3.76 0.32 4.31
CA SER A 157 4.08 -0.74 3.34
C SER A 157 3.37 -0.59 1.98
N TYR A 158 2.25 0.12 1.94
CA TYR A 158 1.44 0.34 0.75
C TYR A 158 1.72 1.66 0.03
N ALA A 159 2.80 2.38 0.36
CA ALA A 159 3.19 3.60 -0.32
C ALA A 159 4.71 3.77 -0.41
N ILE A 160 5.18 4.40 -1.48
CA ILE A 160 6.60 4.69 -1.71
C ILE A 160 6.77 6.14 -2.20
N GLY A 161 8.03 6.58 -2.30
CA GLY A 161 8.40 7.95 -2.65
C GLY A 161 8.89 8.73 -1.43
N LYS A 162 9.46 9.91 -1.67
CA LYS A 162 10.08 10.72 -0.59
C LYS A 162 9.04 11.25 0.39
N ARG A 163 7.80 11.40 -0.08
CA ARG A 163 6.63 11.83 0.68
C ARG A 163 5.53 10.78 0.68
N CYS A 164 5.82 9.54 0.30
CA CYS A 164 4.83 8.47 0.19
C CYS A 164 3.75 8.78 -0.86
N GLU A 165 4.10 9.53 -1.89
CA GLU A 165 3.22 10.03 -2.96
C GLU A 165 2.71 8.94 -3.91
N HIS A 166 3.45 7.82 -4.01
CA HIS A 166 3.09 6.72 -4.90
C HIS A 166 2.40 5.60 -4.12
N PHE A 167 1.13 5.37 -4.42
CA PHE A 167 0.36 4.27 -3.83
C PHE A 167 0.80 2.92 -4.43
N MET A 168 1.12 1.96 -3.57
CA MET A 168 1.71 0.66 -3.91
C MET A 168 1.05 -0.47 -3.06
N PRO A 169 -0.19 -0.87 -3.35
CA PRO A 169 -0.90 -1.86 -2.54
C PRO A 169 -0.19 -3.22 -2.57
N LYS A 170 -0.03 -3.85 -1.42
CA LYS A 170 0.57 -5.18 -1.23
C LYS A 170 -0.45 -6.27 -0.92
N SER A 171 -1.64 -5.87 -0.49
CA SER A 171 -2.75 -6.77 -0.18
C SER A 171 -4.08 -6.13 -0.56
N CYS A 172 -5.15 -6.93 -0.57
CA CYS A 172 -6.49 -6.39 -0.75
C CYS A 172 -6.86 -5.38 0.35
N LEU A 173 -6.30 -5.50 1.56
CA LEU A 173 -6.60 -4.60 2.68
C LEU A 173 -6.16 -3.16 2.42
N ASP A 174 -5.06 -2.97 1.67
CA ASP A 174 -4.49 -1.65 1.41
C ASP A 174 -5.42 -0.76 0.59
N PHE A 175 -6.38 -1.33 -0.13
CA PHE A 175 -7.39 -0.56 -0.86
C PHE A 175 -8.37 0.19 0.04
N TYR A 176 -8.47 -0.12 1.34
CA TYR A 176 -9.15 0.75 2.31
C TYR A 176 -8.39 2.07 2.55
N LYS A 177 -7.08 2.11 2.25
CA LYS A 177 -6.20 3.28 2.46
C LYS A 177 -5.86 4.03 1.17
N ALA A 178 -6.46 3.65 0.05
CA ALA A 178 -6.18 4.32 -1.22
C ALA A 178 -6.58 5.81 -1.15
N PRO A 179 -5.80 6.73 -1.74
CA PRO A 179 -6.05 8.17 -1.65
C PRO A 179 -7.41 8.61 -2.22
N ASN A 180 -7.97 7.82 -3.15
CA ASN A 180 -9.33 7.98 -3.69
C ASN A 180 -10.23 6.77 -3.36
N ALA A 181 -9.96 6.06 -2.27
CA ALA A 181 -10.78 4.92 -1.89
C ALA A 181 -12.25 5.36 -1.88
N ARG A 182 -13.10 4.65 -2.64
CA ARG A 182 -14.53 4.70 -2.37
C ARG A 182 -14.68 4.39 -0.88
N ILE A 183 -15.64 5.04 -0.20
CA ILE A 183 -15.98 4.75 1.20
C ILE A 183 -16.08 3.23 1.44
N LYS A 184 -16.40 2.47 0.37
CA LYS A 184 -16.51 1.02 0.34
C LYS A 184 -15.86 0.46 -0.96
N PRO A 185 -14.66 -0.14 -0.91
CA PRO A 185 -14.14 -0.93 -2.03
C PRO A 185 -15.12 -2.07 -2.35
N THR A 186 -15.33 -2.34 -3.63
CA THR A 186 -16.24 -3.41 -4.09
C THR A 186 -15.46 -4.69 -4.36
N ARG A 187 -16.06 -5.87 -4.16
CA ARG A 187 -15.44 -7.14 -4.57
C ARG A 187 -15.12 -7.14 -6.07
N GLY A 188 -14.02 -7.76 -6.46
CA GLY A 188 -13.59 -7.80 -7.87
C GLY A 188 -12.10 -8.06 -8.06
N VAL A 189 -11.62 -7.90 -9.28
CA VAL A 189 -10.20 -8.07 -9.62
C VAL A 189 -9.44 -6.76 -9.37
N TYR A 190 -8.35 -6.85 -8.61
CA TYR A 190 -7.44 -5.75 -8.29
C TYR A 190 -6.01 -6.13 -8.66
N THR A 191 -5.16 -5.11 -8.80
CA THR A 191 -3.72 -5.29 -9.02
C THR A 191 -2.96 -4.86 -7.78
N ILE A 192 -2.17 -5.77 -7.22
CA ILE A 192 -1.24 -5.53 -6.11
C ILE A 192 0.20 -5.67 -6.60
N PHE A 193 1.16 -5.23 -5.79
CA PHE A 193 2.59 -5.39 -6.05
C PHE A 193 3.15 -6.55 -5.24
N LYS A 194 4.00 -7.36 -5.87
CA LYS A 194 4.81 -8.35 -5.16
C LYS A 194 5.87 -7.66 -4.27
N ASN A 195 6.60 -8.46 -3.49
CA ASN A 195 7.60 -7.98 -2.54
C ASN A 195 8.79 -7.25 -3.20
N ASP A 196 9.04 -7.48 -4.49
CA ASP A 196 10.10 -6.82 -5.27
C ASP A 196 9.77 -5.36 -5.66
N ASN A 197 8.60 -4.85 -5.27
CA ASN A 197 8.14 -3.50 -5.56
C ASN A 197 8.10 -3.14 -7.06
N SER A 198 8.04 -4.13 -7.96
CA SER A 198 8.05 -3.88 -9.41
C SER A 198 7.11 -4.81 -10.17
N THR A 199 6.94 -6.04 -9.70
CA THR A 199 6.04 -7.01 -10.33
C THR A 199 4.60 -6.75 -9.91
N LEU A 200 3.73 -6.55 -10.90
CA LEU A 200 2.29 -6.44 -10.73
C LEU A 200 1.66 -7.83 -10.67
N PHE A 201 0.67 -8.00 -9.80
CA PHE A 201 0.01 -9.27 -9.56
C PHE A 201 -1.51 -9.06 -9.44
N LYS A 202 -2.27 -9.72 -10.31
CA LYS A 202 -3.74 -9.64 -10.31
C LYS A 202 -4.32 -10.63 -9.31
N VAL A 203 -5.20 -10.14 -8.45
CA VAL A 203 -5.89 -10.95 -7.43
C VAL A 203 -7.38 -10.63 -7.40
N TYR A 204 -8.19 -11.57 -6.94
CA TYR A 204 -9.59 -11.28 -6.61
C TYR A 204 -9.68 -10.87 -5.14
N CYS A 205 -10.25 -9.69 -4.90
CA CYS A 205 -10.47 -9.15 -3.56
C CYS A 205 -11.95 -9.22 -3.18
N ASP A 206 -12.20 -9.59 -1.93
CA ASP A 206 -13.48 -9.38 -1.25
C ASP A 206 -13.27 -8.56 0.04
N PHE A 207 -14.27 -7.78 0.42
CA PHE A 207 -14.13 -6.77 1.47
C PHE A 207 -15.21 -6.96 2.54
N THR A 208 -14.79 -7.22 3.78
CA THR A 208 -15.66 -7.29 4.95
C THR A 208 -15.39 -6.08 5.83
N GLN A 209 -16.32 -5.13 5.84
CA GLN A 209 -16.17 -3.89 6.58
C GLN A 209 -16.20 -4.12 8.11
N PRO A 210 -15.52 -3.25 8.89
CA PRO A 210 -14.71 -2.10 8.44
C PRO A 210 -13.25 -2.46 8.15
N ASN A 211 -12.76 -3.59 8.66
CA ASN A 211 -11.32 -3.79 8.87
C ASN A 211 -10.75 -5.04 8.20
N LYS A 212 -11.51 -5.75 7.37
CA LYS A 212 -11.08 -7.04 6.82
C LYS A 212 -11.19 -7.08 5.31
N ALA A 213 -10.19 -7.66 4.68
CA ALA A 213 -10.17 -7.92 3.24
C ALA A 213 -9.61 -9.31 2.97
N TRP A 214 -10.09 -9.92 1.91
CA TRP A 214 -9.81 -11.30 1.55
C TRP A 214 -9.22 -11.35 0.16
N THR A 215 -8.19 -12.18 0.00
CA THR A 215 -7.55 -12.47 -1.28
C THR A 215 -7.87 -13.92 -1.65
N LEU A 216 -8.45 -14.13 -2.83
CA LEU A 216 -8.73 -15.47 -3.36
C LEU A 216 -7.40 -16.19 -3.64
N ILE A 217 -7.23 -17.40 -3.10
CA ILE A 217 -6.05 -18.23 -3.37
C ILE A 217 -6.36 -19.44 -4.26
N GLU A 218 -7.59 -19.92 -4.20
CA GLU A 218 -8.05 -21.04 -5.01
C GLU A 218 -9.57 -21.02 -5.14
N SER A 219 -10.08 -21.45 -6.29
CA SER A 219 -11.49 -21.76 -6.48
C SER A 219 -11.71 -22.82 -7.55
N PHE A 220 -12.69 -23.69 -7.36
CA PHE A 220 -13.05 -24.70 -8.34
C PHE A 220 -14.54 -25.01 -8.32
N ALA A 221 -15.09 -25.27 -9.51
CA ALA A 221 -16.43 -25.81 -9.67
C ALA A 221 -16.44 -27.32 -9.41
N THR A 222 -17.58 -27.85 -8.96
CA THR A 222 -17.77 -29.26 -8.59
C THR A 222 -17.34 -30.22 -9.69
N LYS A 223 -17.60 -29.89 -10.96
CA LYS A 223 -17.17 -30.72 -12.10
C LYS A 223 -15.64 -30.89 -12.24
N HIS A 224 -14.85 -30.01 -11.62
CA HIS A 224 -13.37 -30.07 -11.64
C HIS A 224 -12.78 -30.73 -10.39
N ILE A 225 -13.59 -31.20 -9.45
CA ILE A 225 -13.16 -31.68 -8.13
C ILE A 225 -12.04 -32.73 -8.16
N GLN A 226 -12.03 -33.62 -9.14
CA GLN A 226 -11.03 -34.70 -9.24
C GLN A 226 -9.61 -34.14 -9.43
N GLU A 227 -9.47 -32.97 -10.05
CA GLU A 227 -8.17 -32.32 -10.26
C GLU A 227 -7.64 -31.66 -8.98
N PHE A 228 -8.53 -31.24 -8.07
CA PHE A 228 -8.20 -30.51 -6.85
C PHE A 228 -8.01 -31.44 -5.64
N ARG A 229 -8.78 -32.53 -5.54
CA ARG A 229 -8.72 -33.51 -4.43
C ARG A 229 -7.31 -33.92 -4.02
N PRO A 230 -6.37 -34.26 -4.92
CA PRO A 230 -5.04 -34.71 -4.52
C PRO A 230 -4.05 -33.55 -4.28
N LYS A 231 -4.46 -32.29 -4.38
CA LYS A 231 -3.58 -31.12 -4.46
C LYS A 231 -3.62 -30.25 -3.22
N SER A 232 -2.99 -30.67 -2.12
CA SER A 232 -2.87 -29.78 -0.94
C SER A 232 -2.29 -28.40 -1.27
N PHE A 233 -2.57 -27.36 -0.48
CA PHE A 233 -1.94 -26.04 -0.61
C PHE A 233 -0.41 -26.06 -0.44
N MET A 234 0.14 -27.13 0.13
CA MET A 234 1.58 -27.38 0.21
C MET A 234 2.21 -27.78 -1.13
N GLU A 235 1.41 -28.02 -2.17
CA GLU A 235 1.86 -28.35 -3.52
C GLU A 235 1.78 -27.15 -4.46
N ASP A 236 2.83 -26.97 -5.27
CA ASP A 236 2.82 -25.99 -6.36
C ASP A 236 2.09 -26.56 -7.56
N TYR A 237 0.90 -26.00 -7.82
CA TYR A 237 0.00 -26.43 -8.89
C TYR A 237 -0.84 -25.25 -9.38
N PRO A 238 -0.22 -24.20 -9.97
CA PRO A 238 -0.96 -23.03 -10.43
C PRO A 238 -1.92 -23.40 -11.56
N LEU A 239 -3.14 -22.84 -11.51
CA LEU A 239 -4.16 -22.98 -12.54
C LEU A 239 -4.79 -21.64 -12.83
N ASN A 240 -4.74 -21.19 -14.10
CA ASN A 240 -5.43 -19.98 -14.56
C ASN A 240 -5.18 -18.71 -13.70
N GLN A 241 -4.01 -18.62 -13.06
CA GLN A 241 -3.65 -17.55 -12.11
C GLN A 241 -3.82 -16.13 -12.67
N GLU A 242 -3.66 -15.94 -13.98
CA GLU A 242 -3.83 -14.64 -14.64
C GLU A 242 -5.29 -14.19 -14.81
N THR A 243 -6.26 -15.06 -14.47
CA THR A 243 -7.71 -14.80 -14.60
C THR A 243 -8.45 -14.97 -13.27
N PRO A 244 -8.08 -14.21 -12.22
CA PRO A 244 -8.68 -14.34 -10.88
C PRO A 244 -10.18 -14.05 -10.83
N GLY A 245 -10.76 -13.43 -11.87
CA GLY A 245 -12.21 -13.24 -12.00
C GLY A 245 -12.99 -14.52 -12.37
N ASN A 246 -12.32 -15.58 -12.82
CA ASN A 246 -12.98 -16.83 -13.19
C ASN A 246 -12.84 -17.88 -12.08
N HIS A 247 -13.90 -18.02 -11.28
CA HIS A 247 -13.90 -18.90 -10.11
C HIS A 247 -14.09 -20.40 -10.45
N LYS A 248 -14.30 -20.77 -11.73
CA LYS A 248 -14.59 -22.16 -12.09
C LYS A 248 -13.40 -23.10 -11.94
N LYS A 249 -12.18 -22.58 -12.15
CA LYS A 249 -10.93 -23.35 -12.06
C LYS A 249 -9.77 -22.37 -11.95
N TYR A 250 -9.38 -22.02 -10.75
CA TYR A 250 -8.36 -21.03 -10.46
C TYR A 250 -7.56 -21.46 -9.24
N ARG A 251 -6.23 -21.31 -9.30
CA ARG A 251 -5.34 -21.58 -8.20
C ARG A 251 -4.05 -20.78 -8.37
N LEU A 252 -3.64 -20.11 -7.31
CA LEU A 252 -2.37 -19.43 -7.26
C LEU A 252 -1.20 -20.42 -7.17
N ALA A 253 -0.05 -20.03 -7.73
CA ALA A 253 1.22 -20.67 -7.48
C ALA A 253 1.51 -20.64 -5.98
N ARG A 254 2.18 -21.68 -5.49
CA ARG A 254 2.45 -21.84 -4.05
C ARG A 254 3.22 -20.64 -3.50
N GLN A 255 4.21 -20.15 -4.24
CA GLN A 255 4.99 -18.98 -3.84
C GLN A 255 4.13 -17.73 -3.64
N ASP A 256 3.09 -17.54 -4.45
CA ASP A 256 2.19 -16.40 -4.35
C ASP A 256 1.21 -16.56 -3.19
N MET A 257 0.74 -17.79 -2.91
CA MET A 257 -0.02 -18.08 -1.68
C MET A 257 0.81 -17.79 -0.42
N GLN A 258 2.09 -18.18 -0.41
CA GLN A 258 3.01 -17.89 0.70
C GLN A 258 3.25 -16.39 0.89
N MET A 259 3.40 -15.64 -0.20
CA MET A 259 3.53 -14.19 -0.16
C MET A 259 2.31 -13.54 0.51
N ILE A 260 1.10 -13.91 0.09
CA ILE A 260 -0.15 -13.40 0.69
C ILE A 260 -0.25 -13.84 2.16
N LYS A 261 0.12 -15.09 2.46
CA LYS A 261 0.06 -15.66 3.81
C LYS A 261 0.97 -14.93 4.80
N ALA A 262 2.12 -14.42 4.37
CA ALA A 262 3.11 -13.79 5.24
C ALA A 262 2.56 -12.66 6.12
N THR A 263 1.50 -11.99 5.66
CA THR A 263 0.82 -10.92 6.40
C THR A 263 -0.65 -11.21 6.69
N ALA A 264 -1.17 -12.36 6.27
CA ALA A 264 -2.54 -12.77 6.52
C ALA A 264 -2.72 -13.24 7.98
N MET A 265 -3.93 -13.10 8.50
CA MET A 265 -4.30 -13.50 9.86
C MET A 265 -5.36 -14.60 9.90
N SER A 266 -6.17 -14.68 8.85
CA SER A 266 -7.36 -15.52 8.81
C SER A 266 -7.42 -16.27 7.48
N TYR A 267 -8.17 -17.37 7.44
CA TYR A 267 -8.57 -18.02 6.21
C TYR A 267 -10.08 -18.28 6.24
N ARG A 268 -10.67 -18.49 5.07
CA ARG A 268 -12.05 -18.94 4.96
C ARG A 268 -12.26 -19.82 3.74
N ALA A 269 -13.33 -20.61 3.78
CA ALA A 269 -13.89 -21.23 2.59
C ALA A 269 -15.34 -20.77 2.38
N THR A 270 -15.70 -20.51 1.12
CA THR A 270 -17.04 -20.09 0.70
C THR A 270 -17.59 -21.01 -0.37
N CYS A 271 -18.91 -20.99 -0.54
CA CYS A 271 -19.61 -21.70 -1.61
C CYS A 271 -20.37 -20.73 -2.53
N LYS A 272 -20.25 -20.91 -3.85
CA LYS A 272 -20.97 -20.15 -4.90
C LYS A 272 -20.79 -18.63 -4.76
N PHE A 273 -19.59 -18.17 -4.38
CA PHE A 273 -19.31 -16.80 -3.96
C PHE A 273 -19.84 -15.73 -4.93
N LEU A 274 -19.62 -15.91 -6.25
CA LEU A 274 -20.01 -14.92 -7.26
C LEU A 274 -21.53 -14.76 -7.44
N THR A 275 -22.31 -15.77 -7.04
CA THR A 275 -23.77 -15.76 -7.22
C THR A 275 -24.53 -15.29 -5.98
N ARG A 276 -23.80 -15.01 -4.88
CA ARG A 276 -24.39 -14.75 -3.56
C ARG A 276 -24.13 -13.32 -3.10
N ALA A 277 -25.18 -12.68 -2.60
CA ALA A 277 -25.06 -11.37 -1.93
C ALA A 277 -24.38 -11.52 -0.57
N ASN A 278 -24.91 -12.40 0.29
CA ASN A 278 -24.31 -12.80 1.56
C ASN A 278 -23.67 -14.19 1.39
N VAL A 279 -22.40 -14.31 1.73
CA VAL A 279 -21.63 -15.56 1.61
C VAL A 279 -21.43 -16.25 2.96
N THR A 280 -21.78 -15.57 4.07
CA THR A 280 -21.53 -16.04 5.44
C THR A 280 -22.74 -16.74 6.08
N ASP A 281 -23.92 -16.60 5.49
CA ASP A 281 -25.19 -17.11 6.01
C ASP A 281 -25.34 -18.63 5.90
N ARG A 282 -24.60 -19.27 4.98
CA ARG A 282 -24.70 -20.72 4.74
C ARG A 282 -23.45 -21.29 4.07
N ASP A 283 -23.06 -22.50 4.46
CA ASP A 283 -21.97 -23.28 3.85
C ASP A 283 -20.70 -22.43 3.73
N TYR A 284 -20.18 -22.07 4.89
CA TYR A 284 -19.10 -21.12 5.10
C TYR A 284 -18.25 -21.58 6.27
N MET A 285 -16.93 -21.45 6.19
CA MET A 285 -16.06 -21.61 7.35
C MET A 285 -15.02 -20.51 7.40
N GLU A 286 -14.63 -20.12 8.61
CA GLU A 286 -13.58 -19.14 8.88
C GLU A 286 -12.75 -19.57 10.08
N GLY A 287 -11.43 -19.43 9.95
CA GLY A 287 -10.48 -19.72 11.00
C GLY A 287 -9.32 -18.73 11.02
N ARG A 288 -8.52 -18.81 12.08
CA ARG A 288 -7.26 -18.05 12.20
C ARG A 288 -6.10 -18.90 11.69
N LEU A 289 -5.17 -18.27 10.97
CA LEU A 289 -3.92 -18.95 10.55
C LEU A 289 -3.04 -19.33 11.74
N SER A 290 -3.22 -18.67 12.90
CA SER A 290 -2.55 -19.05 14.15
C SER A 290 -3.09 -20.35 14.77
N ALA A 291 -4.27 -20.81 14.36
CA ALA A 291 -4.88 -22.05 14.84
C ALA A 291 -4.72 -23.22 13.85
N TRP A 292 -4.67 -22.91 12.56
CA TRP A 292 -4.28 -23.86 11.52
C TRP A 292 -3.70 -23.09 10.32
N ASP A 293 -2.42 -23.32 10.04
CA ASP A 293 -1.77 -22.69 8.90
C ASP A 293 -2.05 -23.50 7.62
N ILE A 294 -3.17 -23.21 6.95
CA ILE A 294 -3.61 -23.97 5.79
C ILE A 294 -2.60 -24.03 4.63
N ILE A 295 -1.57 -23.17 4.60
CA ILE A 295 -0.56 -23.14 3.55
C ILE A 295 0.66 -24.01 3.88
N GLU A 296 1.03 -24.10 5.16
CA GLU A 296 2.28 -24.74 5.60
C GLU A 296 2.06 -25.98 6.48
N GLU A 297 0.89 -26.14 7.07
CA GLU A 297 0.61 -27.15 8.07
C GLU A 297 -0.19 -28.33 7.50
N ALA A 298 0.39 -29.52 7.62
CA ALA A 298 -0.29 -30.78 7.34
C ALA A 298 -1.21 -31.16 8.51
N SER A 299 -2.30 -31.87 8.19
CA SER A 299 -3.23 -32.43 9.14
C SER A 299 -3.72 -33.78 8.60
N ASP A 300 -3.46 -34.85 9.36
CA ASP A 300 -3.72 -36.24 9.01
C ASP A 300 -4.10 -37.06 10.25
N ASP A 301 -4.92 -38.08 10.06
CA ASP A 301 -5.26 -39.10 11.03
C ASP A 301 -4.08 -40.11 11.17
N PRO A 302 -3.78 -40.63 12.38
CA PRO A 302 -4.50 -40.47 13.65
C PRO A 302 -3.89 -39.40 14.57
N TYR A 303 -3.16 -38.41 14.04
CA TYR A 303 -2.53 -37.40 14.90
C TYR A 303 -3.59 -36.58 15.65
N PRO A 304 -3.45 -36.37 16.97
CA PRO A 304 -4.52 -35.84 17.82
C PRO A 304 -4.92 -34.37 17.51
N GLU A 305 -4.22 -33.71 16.60
CA GLU A 305 -4.37 -32.28 16.31
C GLU A 305 -5.28 -31.99 15.11
N TYR A 306 -6.03 -32.97 14.58
CA TYR A 306 -6.93 -32.73 13.45
C TYR A 306 -8.12 -31.81 13.77
N CYS A 307 -8.52 -31.69 15.04
CA CYS A 307 -9.56 -30.77 15.48
C CYS A 307 -9.01 -29.34 15.50
N ARG A 308 -9.28 -28.58 14.44
CA ARG A 308 -8.81 -27.20 14.29
C ARG A 308 -9.87 -26.23 14.78
N ARG A 309 -9.45 -25.21 15.52
CA ARG A 309 -10.36 -24.17 16.02
C ARG A 309 -10.73 -23.19 14.90
N LEU A 310 -12.03 -23.03 14.69
CA LEU A 310 -12.66 -22.11 13.75
C LEU A 310 -13.29 -20.96 14.51
N THR A 311 -13.24 -19.76 13.94
CA THR A 311 -13.96 -18.60 14.50
C THR A 311 -15.45 -18.74 14.23
N TYR A 312 -15.82 -19.26 13.06
CA TYR A 312 -17.19 -19.56 12.69
C TYR A 312 -17.25 -20.65 11.61
N VAL A 313 -18.23 -21.54 11.71
CA VAL A 313 -18.55 -22.52 10.69
C VAL A 313 -20.06 -22.64 10.53
N ASN A 314 -20.50 -22.83 9.29
CA ASN A 314 -21.86 -23.19 8.94
C ASN A 314 -21.82 -24.32 7.89
N VAL A 315 -22.55 -25.41 8.17
CA VAL A 315 -22.77 -26.51 7.24
C VAL A 315 -24.25 -26.85 7.23
N GLU A 316 -24.86 -26.71 6.05
CA GLU A 316 -26.28 -26.94 5.78
C GLU A 316 -27.23 -26.18 6.73
N GLY A 317 -26.82 -25.00 7.19
CA GLY A 317 -27.60 -24.15 8.09
C GLY A 317 -27.32 -24.37 9.58
N TYR A 318 -26.62 -25.44 9.95
CA TYR A 318 -26.12 -25.61 11.31
C TYR A 318 -24.83 -24.83 11.48
N SER A 319 -24.76 -24.00 12.52
CA SER A 319 -23.60 -23.15 12.75
C SER A 319 -23.01 -23.31 14.14
N CYS A 320 -21.75 -22.92 14.25
CA CYS A 320 -20.99 -22.93 15.48
C CYS A 320 -19.93 -21.83 15.43
N SER A 321 -19.65 -21.21 16.58
CA SER A 321 -18.64 -20.14 16.72
C SER A 321 -17.65 -20.52 17.82
N ASP A 322 -16.39 -20.12 17.65
CA ASP A 322 -15.27 -20.45 18.55
C ASP A 322 -15.24 -21.93 18.96
N CYS A 323 -15.22 -22.81 17.96
CA CYS A 323 -15.34 -24.24 18.16
C CYS A 323 -14.44 -25.01 17.19
N THR A 324 -14.24 -26.29 17.47
CA THR A 324 -13.36 -27.14 16.69
C THR A 324 -14.11 -27.97 15.65
N MET A 325 -13.47 -28.17 14.49
CA MET A 325 -13.92 -29.08 13.43
C MET A 325 -12.71 -29.87 12.94
N ALA A 326 -12.91 -31.13 12.51
CA ALA A 326 -11.83 -31.91 11.94
C ALA A 326 -11.49 -31.37 10.55
N LEU A 327 -10.28 -30.85 10.38
CA LEU A 327 -9.79 -30.30 9.12
C LEU A 327 -8.51 -31.01 8.72
N PHE A 328 -8.42 -31.40 7.46
CA PHE A 328 -7.38 -32.28 6.93
C PHE A 328 -6.72 -31.68 5.71
N GLN A 329 -5.42 -31.87 5.60
CA GLN A 329 -4.64 -31.58 4.40
C GLN A 329 -3.31 -32.33 4.45
N LYS A 330 -2.92 -32.97 3.35
CA LYS A 330 -1.62 -33.64 3.27
C LYS A 330 -1.05 -33.63 1.87
N LYS A 331 0.22 -33.23 1.77
CA LYS A 331 0.97 -33.19 0.52
C LYS A 331 0.96 -34.54 -0.18
N GLY A 332 0.51 -34.55 -1.44
CA GLY A 332 0.43 -35.75 -2.27
C GLY A 332 -0.65 -36.74 -1.84
N THR A 333 -1.56 -36.37 -0.93
CA THR A 333 -2.64 -37.26 -0.48
C THR A 333 -4.01 -36.62 -0.59
N TRP A 334 -4.26 -35.50 0.11
CA TRP A 334 -5.54 -34.80 0.02
C TRP A 334 -5.42 -33.29 0.21
N HIS A 335 -6.30 -32.59 -0.52
CA HIS A 335 -6.58 -31.17 -0.42
C HIS A 335 -7.09 -30.80 0.98
N ALA A 336 -7.00 -29.52 1.35
CA ALA A 336 -7.76 -28.96 2.45
C ALA A 336 -9.26 -29.32 2.34
N HIS A 337 -9.79 -29.94 3.37
CA HIS A 337 -11.21 -30.26 3.51
C HIS A 337 -11.58 -30.46 4.98
N GLY A 338 -12.88 -30.48 5.27
CA GLY A 338 -13.40 -30.77 6.60
C GLY A 338 -14.17 -32.08 6.65
N GLU A 339 -14.15 -32.74 7.81
CA GLU A 339 -14.93 -33.94 8.11
C GLU A 339 -15.70 -33.76 9.42
N MET A 340 -16.89 -34.35 9.53
CA MET A 340 -17.60 -34.42 10.80
C MET A 340 -17.10 -35.64 11.58
N ARG A 341 -16.16 -35.43 12.50
CA ARG A 341 -15.60 -36.47 13.37
C ARG A 341 -16.02 -36.26 14.81
N HIS A 342 -16.40 -37.36 15.47
CA HIS A 342 -16.57 -37.36 16.92
C HIS A 342 -15.26 -36.96 17.60
N GLY A 343 -15.36 -36.08 18.61
CA GLY A 343 -14.21 -35.54 19.35
C GLY A 343 -13.97 -34.06 19.10
N CYS A 344 -14.38 -33.53 17.94
CA CYS A 344 -14.43 -32.08 17.74
C CYS A 344 -15.80 -31.52 18.17
N ASP A 345 -15.84 -30.22 18.48
CA ASP A 345 -17.04 -29.54 19.01
C ASP A 345 -18.19 -29.50 18.00
N PHE A 346 -17.89 -29.23 16.72
CA PHE A 346 -18.92 -29.06 15.68
C PHE A 346 -19.47 -30.40 15.20
N GLN A 347 -20.70 -30.72 15.61
CA GLN A 347 -21.40 -31.96 15.25
C GLN A 347 -22.85 -31.65 14.83
N PRO A 348 -23.08 -31.30 13.55
CA PRO A 348 -24.44 -31.03 13.07
C PRO A 348 -25.31 -32.30 13.07
N PRO A 349 -26.61 -32.20 13.41
CA PRO A 349 -27.52 -33.35 13.37
C PRO A 349 -27.53 -34.04 12.00
N GLY A 350 -27.50 -35.38 12.00
CA GLY A 350 -27.46 -36.19 10.78
C GLY A 350 -26.05 -36.50 10.26
N TYR A 351 -25.01 -35.86 10.81
CA TYR A 351 -23.61 -36.15 10.49
C TYR A 351 -22.99 -37.04 11.58
N ASN A 352 -23.25 -38.34 11.53
CA ASN A 352 -22.71 -39.35 12.46
C ASN A 352 -21.63 -40.27 11.81
N ASN A 353 -21.18 -39.95 10.60
CA ASN A 353 -20.26 -40.80 9.85
C ASN A 353 -19.06 -39.99 9.32
N THR A 354 -17.86 -40.55 9.44
CA THR A 354 -16.60 -40.00 8.89
C THR A 354 -16.61 -39.89 7.36
N ALA A 355 -17.60 -40.50 6.71
CA ALA A 355 -17.77 -40.43 5.27
C ALA A 355 -18.15 -39.03 4.75
N TRP A 356 -18.55 -38.05 5.56
CA TRP A 356 -19.10 -36.79 5.01
C TRP A 356 -18.07 -35.67 5.04
N GLN A 357 -17.56 -35.36 3.85
CA GLN A 357 -16.53 -34.35 3.64
C GLN A 357 -17.11 -33.08 3.03
N VAL A 358 -16.69 -31.94 3.57
CA VAL A 358 -17.12 -30.60 3.15
C VAL A 358 -15.92 -29.72 2.82
N PHE A 359 -16.18 -28.58 2.17
CA PHE A 359 -15.18 -27.59 1.78
C PHE A 359 -14.01 -28.14 0.94
N GLY A 360 -14.14 -29.25 0.21
CA GLY A 360 -13.05 -29.72 -0.64
C GLY A 360 -13.26 -31.09 -1.25
N TRP A 361 -13.18 -32.14 -0.43
CA TRP A 361 -13.13 -33.50 -0.94
C TRP A 361 -14.49 -34.04 -1.42
N TYR A 362 -15.60 -33.70 -0.75
CA TYR A 362 -16.97 -34.02 -1.16
C TYR A 362 -17.20 -35.47 -1.62
N GLN A 363 -16.96 -36.46 -0.75
CA GLN A 363 -17.26 -37.86 -1.04
C GLN A 363 -18.04 -38.48 0.10
N PRO A 364 -19.39 -38.57 0.01
CA PRO A 364 -20.22 -38.35 -1.19
C PRO A 364 -20.49 -36.86 -1.49
N ILE A 365 -20.84 -36.57 -2.74
CA ILE A 365 -21.39 -35.27 -3.18
C ILE A 365 -22.83 -35.14 -2.67
N ARG A 366 -23.20 -33.96 -2.14
CA ARG A 366 -24.54 -33.69 -1.60
C ARG A 366 -25.19 -32.49 -2.28
N SER A 367 -26.41 -32.67 -2.77
CA SER A 367 -27.18 -31.59 -3.40
C SER A 367 -27.69 -30.55 -2.39
N SER A 368 -27.70 -30.89 -1.10
CA SER A 368 -28.09 -29.98 -0.01
C SER A 368 -26.97 -29.01 0.42
N PHE A 369 -25.72 -29.27 0.02
CA PHE A 369 -24.56 -28.43 0.35
C PHE A 369 -24.25 -27.51 -0.83
N LEU A 370 -24.24 -26.19 -0.61
CA LEU A 370 -24.15 -25.20 -1.70
C LEU A 370 -22.89 -25.35 -2.56
N CYS A 371 -21.76 -25.78 -2.01
CA CYS A 371 -20.56 -25.97 -2.81
C CYS A 371 -20.71 -27.09 -3.86
N THR A 372 -21.70 -27.98 -3.71
CA THR A 372 -21.90 -29.15 -4.57
C THR A 372 -23.35 -29.36 -5.03
N ASP A 373 -24.22 -28.35 -4.90
CA ASP A 373 -25.63 -28.42 -5.32
C ASP A 373 -25.83 -28.45 -6.85
N SER A 374 -24.77 -28.20 -7.63
CA SER A 374 -24.72 -28.34 -9.08
C SER A 374 -23.28 -28.53 -9.56
N GLU A 375 -23.09 -28.98 -10.80
CA GLU A 375 -21.76 -29.13 -11.40
C GLU A 375 -20.97 -27.82 -11.52
N ASP A 376 -21.67 -26.69 -11.65
CA ASP A 376 -21.08 -25.35 -11.71
C ASP A 376 -20.93 -24.69 -10.33
N SER A 377 -21.32 -25.37 -9.25
CA SER A 377 -21.17 -24.85 -7.89
C SER A 377 -19.72 -24.82 -7.48
N THR A 378 -19.29 -23.69 -6.93
CA THR A 378 -17.88 -23.42 -6.64
C THR A 378 -17.59 -23.51 -5.15
N THR A 379 -16.39 -23.99 -4.83
CA THR A 379 -15.72 -23.80 -3.53
C THR A 379 -14.62 -22.79 -3.73
N GLU A 380 -14.49 -21.81 -2.84
CA GLU A 380 -13.41 -20.83 -2.87
C GLU A 380 -12.67 -20.76 -1.54
N TYR A 381 -11.34 -20.78 -1.59
CA TYR A 381 -10.46 -20.58 -0.44
C TYR A 381 -9.80 -19.21 -0.49
N TRP A 382 -9.72 -18.57 0.68
CA TRP A 382 -9.27 -17.19 0.80
C TRP A 382 -8.31 -17.02 1.97
N LEU A 383 -7.39 -16.07 1.83
CA LEU A 383 -6.57 -15.55 2.93
C LEU A 383 -7.00 -14.13 3.30
N GLY A 384 -7.18 -13.88 4.59
CA GLY A 384 -7.74 -12.66 5.15
C GLY A 384 -6.69 -11.81 5.86
N HIS A 385 -6.69 -10.52 5.54
CA HIS A 385 -5.91 -9.48 6.22
C HIS A 385 -6.84 -8.60 7.04
N GLU A 386 -6.38 -8.15 8.21
CA GLU A 386 -7.15 -7.32 9.12
C GLU A 386 -6.35 -6.08 9.54
N MET A 387 -6.99 -4.90 9.60
CA MET A 387 -6.39 -3.72 10.22
C MET A 387 -6.37 -3.94 11.73
N LYS A 388 -5.19 -3.73 12.34
CA LYS A 388 -5.01 -3.75 13.80
C LYS A 388 -5.70 -2.58 14.48
#